data_AF-A0A2D4GMW6-F1
#
_entry.id   AF-A0A2D4GMW6-F1
#
_cell.length_a   1.000
_cell.length_b   1.000
_cell.length_c   1.000
_cell.angle_alpha   90.00
_cell.angle_beta   90.00
_cell.angle_gamma   90.00
#
_symmetry.space_group_name_H-M   'P 1'
#
loop_
_entity.id
_entity.type
_entity.pdbx_description
1 polymer ?
#
loop_
_entity_poly.entity_id
_entity_poly.type
_entity_poly.pdbx_seq_one_letter_code
_entity_poly.pdbx_strand_id
1 'polypeptide(L)'
;MLPMDGTTLAEAMHQRGINMRYLGKVVNFIMETRAQNQLDHIHKIGITELITRSAKHIFKIYLQGVELSGLSAAISHFLNCFLSSFPNPVGHLPVDELVSRKKNKRRKNRNLGTADNTAWAVMSPQELWKNICSEAKSYFDFGLEIESVDQAVEMYNIQKITLLREISLKTGIQILLKEYNFDNRHKPTFTEEDVLNIFPVVKHVNPKASDAFHFFQSGQAKVQQGFLKEGCELISEALNLFNNVYGAMHVEICACLRLLARLNYIMGDYSEALS
;
A
#
# COMPACT_ATOMS: atom_id res chain seq x y z
N MET A 1 -6.53 18.01 -4.69
CA MET A 1 -5.06 18.01 -4.86
C MET A 1 -4.71 17.16 -6.07
N LEU A 2 -3.62 17.47 -6.76
CA LEU A 2 -3.06 16.61 -7.80
C LEU A 2 -2.48 15.35 -7.15
N PRO A 3 -2.74 14.13 -7.65
CA PRO A 3 -2.14 12.91 -7.11
C PRO A 3 -0.61 12.95 -7.21
N MET A 4 0.07 12.70 -6.09
CA MET A 4 1.54 12.66 -6.01
C MET A 4 2.08 11.24 -5.88
N ASP A 5 1.25 10.31 -5.43
CA ASP A 5 1.56 8.90 -5.20
C ASP A 5 0.31 8.01 -5.36
N GLY A 6 0.46 6.69 -5.19
CA GLY A 6 -0.64 5.74 -5.32
C GLY A 6 -1.76 5.94 -4.28
N THR A 7 -1.41 6.40 -3.07
CA THR A 7 -2.37 6.67 -1.99
C THR A 7 -3.26 7.86 -2.33
N THR A 8 -2.65 8.99 -2.69
CA THR A 8 -3.36 10.21 -3.08
C THR A 8 -4.16 10.03 -4.38
N LEU A 9 -3.70 9.18 -5.31
CA LEU A 9 -4.50 8.80 -6.49
C LEU A 9 -5.75 8.03 -6.08
N ALA A 10 -5.61 7.03 -5.20
CA ALA A 10 -6.74 6.25 -4.72
C ALA A 10 -7.75 7.10 -3.94
N GLU A 11 -7.26 8.02 -3.10
CA GLU A 11 -8.09 9.00 -2.40
C GLU A 11 -8.83 9.93 -3.38
N ALA A 12 -8.14 10.46 -4.40
CA ALA A 12 -8.76 11.31 -5.40
C ALA A 12 -9.88 10.58 -6.17
N MET A 13 -9.68 9.31 -6.52
CA MET A 13 -10.72 8.47 -7.12
C MET A 13 -11.91 8.29 -6.17
N HIS A 14 -11.65 7.89 -4.92
CA HIS A 14 -12.71 7.67 -3.93
C HIS A 14 -13.48 8.95 -3.57
N GLN A 15 -12.82 10.12 -3.52
CA GLN A 15 -13.47 11.42 -3.33
C GLN A 15 -14.47 11.74 -4.44
N ARG A 16 -14.28 11.16 -5.63
CA ARG A 16 -15.20 11.27 -6.77
C ARG A 16 -16.18 10.10 -6.86
N GLY A 17 -16.22 9.22 -5.87
CA GLY A 17 -17.06 8.01 -5.87
C GLY A 17 -16.60 6.92 -6.84
N ILE A 18 -15.38 7.03 -7.37
CA ILE A 18 -14.82 6.07 -8.32
C ILE A 18 -14.07 4.98 -7.56
N ASN A 19 -14.53 3.74 -7.70
CA ASN A 19 -13.86 2.58 -7.10
C ASN A 19 -12.52 2.28 -7.80
N MET A 20 -11.49 1.85 -7.06
CA MET A 20 -10.20 1.44 -7.62
C MET A 20 -10.28 0.35 -8.70
N ARG A 21 -11.34 -0.45 -8.76
CA ARG A 21 -11.58 -1.40 -9.86
C ARG A 21 -11.58 -0.70 -11.23
N TYR A 22 -11.98 0.57 -11.29
CA TYR A 22 -12.00 1.36 -12.52
C TYR A 22 -10.67 2.02 -12.86
N LEU A 23 -9.59 1.74 -12.12
CA LEU A 23 -8.27 2.32 -12.38
C LEU A 23 -7.81 2.10 -13.83
N GLY A 24 -8.02 0.91 -14.39
CA GLY A 24 -7.66 0.62 -15.79
C GLY A 24 -8.35 1.55 -16.78
N LYS A 25 -9.65 1.82 -16.58
CA LYS A 25 -10.39 2.79 -17.41
C LYS A 25 -9.85 4.21 -17.27
N VAL A 26 -9.51 4.64 -16.05
CA VAL A 26 -8.92 5.96 -15.80
C VAL A 26 -7.59 6.11 -16.52
N VAL A 27 -6.73 5.08 -16.47
CA VAL A 27 -5.44 5.08 -17.17
C VAL A 27 -5.63 5.15 -18.68
N ASN A 28 -6.55 4.36 -19.25
CA ASN A 28 -6.89 4.44 -20.68
C ASN A 28 -7.35 5.85 -21.10
N PHE A 29 -8.23 6.48 -20.31
CA PHE A 29 -8.66 7.84 -20.59
C PHE A 29 -7.49 8.84 -20.59
N ILE A 30 -6.52 8.69 -19.69
CA ILE A 30 -5.32 9.55 -19.67
C ILE A 30 -4.49 9.35 -20.95
N MET A 31 -4.36 8.11 -21.42
CA MET A 31 -3.64 7.78 -22.66
C MET A 31 -4.31 8.36 -23.91
N GLU A 32 -5.65 8.39 -23.95
CA GLU A 32 -6.42 8.91 -25.09
C GLU A 32 -6.57 10.44 -25.09
N THR A 33 -6.27 11.10 -23.96
CA THR A 33 -6.51 12.53 -23.81
C THR A 33 -5.41 13.37 -24.47
N ARG A 34 -5.79 14.47 -25.15
CA ARG A 34 -4.84 15.41 -25.80
C ARG A 34 -3.81 16.05 -24.85
N ALA A 35 -4.08 16.03 -23.55
CA ALA A 35 -3.21 16.52 -22.50
C ALA A 35 -2.28 15.44 -21.90
N GLN A 36 -2.09 14.29 -22.57
CA GLN A 36 -1.29 13.16 -22.10
C GLN A 36 0.08 13.59 -21.54
N ASN A 37 0.81 14.46 -22.25
CA ASN A 37 2.13 14.94 -21.80
C ASN A 37 2.10 15.69 -20.46
N GLN A 38 1.00 16.37 -20.14
CA GLN A 38 0.82 17.07 -18.86
C GLN A 38 0.47 16.09 -17.72
N LEU A 39 -0.08 14.93 -18.07
CA LEU A 39 -0.57 13.91 -17.14
C LEU A 39 0.35 12.68 -17.06
N ASP A 40 1.54 12.73 -17.65
CA ASP A 40 2.50 11.60 -17.69
C ASP A 40 2.81 11.05 -16.29
N HIS A 41 2.98 11.93 -15.29
CA HIS A 41 3.20 11.51 -13.91
C HIS A 41 2.00 10.71 -13.34
N ILE A 42 0.76 11.13 -13.63
CA ILE A 42 -0.45 10.41 -13.19
C ILE A 42 -0.56 9.07 -13.92
N HIS A 43 -0.24 9.04 -15.21
CA HIS A 43 -0.18 7.80 -15.98
C HIS A 43 0.82 6.81 -15.37
N LYS A 44 2.04 7.25 -15.05
CA LYS A 44 3.06 6.43 -14.37
C LYS A 44 2.60 5.92 -13.01
N ILE A 45 1.97 6.76 -12.20
CA ILE A 45 1.38 6.34 -10.91
C ILE A 45 0.29 5.29 -11.15
N GLY A 46 -0.58 5.50 -12.13
CA GLY A 46 -1.66 4.57 -12.48
C GLY A 46 -1.16 3.20 -12.92
N ILE A 47 -0.14 3.16 -13.77
CA ILE A 47 0.53 1.90 -14.18
C ILE A 47 1.20 1.22 -12.99
N THR A 48 1.93 1.98 -12.16
CA THR A 48 2.56 1.46 -10.94
C THR A 48 1.51 0.85 -9.99
N GLU A 49 0.36 1.50 -9.82
CA GLU A 49 -0.76 1.01 -9.02
C GLU A 49 -1.40 -0.25 -9.62
N LEU A 50 -1.59 -0.32 -10.94
CA LEU A 50 -2.10 -1.51 -11.62
C LEU A 50 -1.18 -2.71 -11.37
N ILE A 51 0.12 -2.56 -11.64
CA ILE A 51 1.11 -3.62 -11.46
C ILE A 51 1.16 -4.07 -10.00
N THR A 52 1.31 -3.13 -9.06
CA THR A 52 1.53 -3.47 -7.64
C THR A 52 0.27 -3.99 -6.94
N ARG A 53 -0.93 -3.57 -7.35
CA ARG A 53 -2.19 -4.15 -6.83
C ARG A 53 -2.42 -5.55 -7.35
N SER A 54 -2.19 -5.80 -8.64
CA SER A 54 -2.23 -7.15 -9.22
C SER A 54 -1.22 -8.07 -8.53
N ALA A 55 0.03 -7.61 -8.37
CA ALA A 55 1.06 -8.34 -7.65
C ALA A 55 0.65 -8.63 -6.20
N LYS A 56 0.00 -7.67 -5.49
CA LYS A 56 -0.53 -7.90 -4.15
C LYS A 56 -1.62 -8.99 -4.11
N HIS A 57 -2.53 -9.05 -5.09
CA HIS A 57 -3.56 -10.09 -5.14
C HIS A 57 -2.92 -11.48 -5.25
N ILE A 58 -1.93 -11.61 -6.14
CA ILE A 58 -1.17 -12.84 -6.32
C ILE A 58 -0.37 -13.16 -5.06
N PHE A 59 0.33 -12.19 -4.48
CA PHE A 59 1.14 -12.34 -3.27
C PHE A 59 0.34 -12.89 -2.08
N LYS A 60 -0.91 -12.44 -1.92
CA LYS A 60 -1.81 -12.93 -0.85
C LYS A 60 -2.07 -14.43 -0.98
N ILE A 61 -2.30 -14.91 -2.19
CA ILE A 61 -2.52 -16.35 -2.47
C ILE A 61 -1.19 -17.10 -2.36
N TYR A 62 -0.11 -16.50 -2.87
CA TYR A 62 1.24 -17.04 -2.85
C TYR A 62 1.72 -17.39 -1.44
N LEU A 63 1.48 -16.51 -0.46
CA LEU A 63 1.85 -16.75 0.94
C LEU A 63 0.86 -17.62 1.71
N GLN A 64 -0.28 -17.99 1.12
CA GLN A 64 -1.29 -18.76 1.82
C GLN A 64 -0.80 -20.21 2.04
N GLY A 65 -0.63 -20.59 3.31
CA GLY A 65 -0.15 -21.92 3.69
C GLY A 65 1.38 -22.06 3.70
N VAL A 66 2.13 -20.96 3.62
CA VAL A 66 3.57 -20.94 3.89
C VAL A 66 3.80 -21.03 5.40
N GLU A 67 4.66 -21.94 5.84
CA GLU A 67 5.06 -22.02 7.25
C GLU A 67 5.86 -20.78 7.67
N LEU A 68 5.75 -20.38 8.95
CA LEU A 68 6.46 -19.20 9.47
C LEU A 68 7.99 -19.30 9.32
N SER A 69 8.53 -20.51 9.39
CA SER A 69 9.96 -20.83 9.18
C SER A 69 10.43 -20.57 7.74
N GLY A 70 9.55 -20.67 6.75
CA GLY A 70 9.84 -20.46 5.33
C GLY A 70 9.38 -19.10 4.79
N LEU A 71 8.85 -18.23 5.64
CA LEU A 71 8.20 -16.99 5.22
C LEU A 71 9.18 -15.99 4.58
N SER A 72 10.35 -15.80 5.17
CA SER A 72 11.41 -14.94 4.63
C SER A 72 11.93 -15.44 3.27
N ALA A 73 12.10 -16.75 3.12
CA ALA A 73 12.49 -17.39 1.87
C ALA A 73 11.41 -17.23 0.78
N ALA A 74 10.13 -17.43 1.12
CA ALA A 74 9.03 -17.22 0.20
C ALA A 74 8.91 -15.76 -0.26
N ILE A 75 9.01 -14.80 0.67
CA ILE A 75 8.93 -13.38 0.37
C ILE A 75 10.11 -12.94 -0.52
N SER A 76 11.34 -13.31 -0.16
CA SER A 76 12.51 -12.96 -0.96
C SER A 76 12.47 -13.58 -2.36
N HIS A 77 11.99 -14.82 -2.49
CA HIS A 77 11.78 -15.46 -3.78
C HIS A 77 10.73 -14.72 -4.62
N PHE A 78 9.56 -14.38 -4.05
CA PHE A 78 8.55 -13.58 -4.73
C PHE A 78 9.09 -12.24 -5.23
N LEU A 79 9.83 -11.52 -4.38
CA LEU A 79 10.42 -10.22 -4.73
C LEU A 79 11.47 -10.36 -5.84
N ASN A 80 12.25 -11.45 -5.87
CA ASN A 80 13.16 -11.72 -6.97
C ASN A 80 12.40 -12.00 -8.27
N CYS A 81 11.33 -12.80 -8.25
CA CYS A 81 10.48 -13.01 -9.42
C CYS A 81 9.82 -11.71 -9.91
N PHE A 82 9.49 -10.80 -8.98
CA PHE A 82 8.80 -9.56 -9.30
C PHE A 82 9.75 -8.45 -9.80
N LEU A 83 10.95 -8.30 -9.23
CA LEU A 83 11.78 -7.10 -9.41
C LEU A 83 13.21 -7.35 -9.88
N SER A 84 13.72 -8.58 -9.80
CA SER A 84 15.09 -8.88 -10.19
C SER A 84 15.18 -9.19 -11.68
N SER A 85 16.25 -8.75 -12.35
CA SER A 85 16.61 -9.17 -13.71
C SER A 85 17.29 -10.55 -13.74
N PHE A 86 17.48 -11.19 -12.57
CA PHE A 86 17.99 -12.55 -12.48
C PHE A 86 16.93 -13.55 -13.01
N PRO A 87 17.25 -14.36 -14.04
CA PRO A 87 16.23 -15.13 -14.75
C PRO A 87 15.69 -16.34 -13.99
N ASN A 88 16.49 -16.91 -13.09
CA ASN A 88 16.19 -18.20 -12.44
C ASN A 88 16.31 -18.12 -10.91
N PRO A 89 15.52 -17.27 -10.23
CA PRO A 89 15.47 -17.28 -8.77
C PRO A 89 15.02 -18.65 -8.27
N VAL A 90 15.63 -19.13 -7.19
CA VAL A 90 15.32 -20.43 -6.60
C VAL A 90 14.71 -20.21 -5.22
N GLY A 91 13.54 -20.79 -4.99
CA GLY A 91 12.91 -20.81 -3.68
C GLY A 91 13.66 -21.76 -2.76
N HIS A 92 14.46 -21.21 -1.84
CA HIS A 92 15.17 -22.02 -0.85
C HIS A 92 14.18 -22.51 0.21
N LEU A 93 13.86 -23.81 0.19
CA LEU A 93 13.04 -24.44 1.23
C LEU A 93 13.90 -24.72 2.47
N PRO A 94 13.40 -24.45 3.69
CA PRO A 94 14.07 -24.86 4.92
C PRO A 94 14.36 -26.36 4.93
N VAL A 95 15.49 -26.75 5.54
CA VAL A 95 15.97 -28.14 5.54
C VAL A 95 14.94 -29.13 6.12
N ASP A 96 14.14 -28.70 7.10
CA ASP A 96 13.10 -29.53 7.72
C ASP A 96 11.93 -29.88 6.78
N GLU A 97 11.58 -29.00 5.83
CA GLU A 97 10.54 -29.25 4.83
C GLU A 97 10.99 -30.22 3.72
N LEU A 98 12.30 -30.32 3.46
CA LEU A 98 12.86 -31.29 2.52
C LEU A 98 12.76 -32.73 3.06
N VAL A 99 12.81 -32.90 4.38
CA VAL A 99 12.78 -34.22 5.05
C VAL A 99 11.34 -34.74 5.21
N SER A 100 10.35 -33.86 5.34
CA SER A 100 8.92 -34.24 5.45
C SER A 100 8.43 -34.99 4.19
N ARG A 101 8.97 -34.65 3.00
CA ARG A 101 8.68 -35.36 1.73
C ARG A 101 9.09 -36.84 1.75
N LYS A 102 10.13 -37.23 2.52
CA LYS A 102 10.53 -38.65 2.66
C LYS A 102 9.70 -39.42 3.70
N LYS A 103 9.19 -38.77 4.74
CA LYS A 103 8.40 -39.42 5.82
C LYS A 103 6.89 -39.54 5.53
N ASN A 104 6.34 -38.70 4.66
CA ASN A 104 4.88 -38.64 4.42
C ASN A 104 4.28 -39.78 3.58
N LYS A 105 5.07 -40.75 3.10
CA LYS A 105 4.53 -41.96 2.45
C LYS A 105 3.85 -42.95 3.43
N ARG A 106 3.92 -42.73 4.75
CA ARG A 106 3.46 -43.70 5.77
C ARG A 106 2.39 -43.22 6.76
N ARG A 107 1.87 -41.99 6.71
CA ARG A 107 0.83 -41.53 7.66
C ARG A 107 -0.31 -40.80 6.97
N LYS A 108 -1.25 -41.60 6.47
CA LYS A 108 -2.55 -41.20 5.92
C LYS A 108 -3.55 -41.03 7.07
N ASN A 109 -3.39 -40.01 7.91
CA ASN A 109 -4.42 -39.49 8.83
C ASN A 109 -3.93 -38.24 9.59
N ARG A 110 -3.78 -37.13 8.88
CA ARG A 110 -3.69 -35.79 9.50
C ARG A 110 -4.70 -34.88 8.80
N ASN A 111 -5.42 -34.11 9.62
CA ASN A 111 -6.57 -33.28 9.27
C ASN A 111 -6.32 -32.37 8.05
N LEU A 112 -7.35 -32.22 7.21
CA LEU A 112 -7.38 -31.38 5.99
C LEU A 112 -7.43 -29.87 6.32
N GLY A 113 -6.38 -29.32 6.93
CA GLY A 113 -6.30 -27.89 7.27
C GLY A 113 -5.00 -27.18 6.94
N THR A 114 -3.90 -27.91 6.74
CA THR A 114 -2.57 -27.35 6.49
C THR A 114 -1.84 -28.29 5.54
N ALA A 115 -2.08 -28.13 4.24
CA ALA A 115 -1.17 -28.68 3.24
C ALA A 115 -0.01 -27.69 3.15
N ASP A 116 1.20 -28.12 3.53
CA ASP A 116 2.45 -27.38 3.30
C ASP A 116 2.51 -27.03 1.82
N ASN A 117 2.20 -25.78 1.48
CA ASN A 117 2.03 -25.38 0.09
C ASN A 117 3.38 -24.93 -0.45
N THR A 118 4.33 -25.85 -0.68
CA THR A 118 5.63 -25.51 -1.28
C THR A 118 5.54 -25.13 -2.77
N ALA A 119 4.34 -24.97 -3.35
CA ALA A 119 4.14 -24.58 -4.74
C ALA A 119 4.75 -23.20 -5.04
N TRP A 120 4.86 -22.35 -4.01
CA TRP A 120 5.48 -21.02 -4.10
C TRP A 120 6.93 -21.07 -4.59
N ALA A 121 7.67 -22.16 -4.29
CA ALA A 121 9.09 -22.29 -4.62
C ALA A 121 9.37 -22.62 -6.09
N VAL A 122 8.32 -22.97 -6.86
CA VAL A 122 8.43 -23.32 -8.28
C VAL A 122 8.08 -22.13 -9.19
N MET A 123 7.50 -21.07 -8.64
CA MET A 123 7.05 -19.91 -9.42
C MET A 123 8.21 -19.21 -10.13
N SER A 124 8.14 -19.13 -11.45
CA SER A 124 9.14 -18.39 -12.25
C SER A 124 8.80 -16.90 -12.41
N PRO A 125 9.78 -16.03 -12.72
CA PRO A 125 9.51 -14.63 -13.07
C PRO A 125 8.50 -14.48 -14.21
N GLN A 126 8.63 -15.29 -15.27
CA GLN A 126 7.77 -15.24 -16.45
C GLN A 126 6.32 -15.62 -16.10
N GLU A 127 6.15 -16.66 -15.28
CA GLU A 127 4.83 -17.06 -14.80
C GLU A 127 4.20 -15.99 -13.91
N LEU A 128 4.98 -15.38 -13.01
CA LEU A 128 4.49 -14.30 -12.15
C LEU A 128 4.02 -13.10 -13.00
N TRP A 129 4.82 -12.65 -13.97
CA TRP A 129 4.46 -11.51 -14.81
C TRP A 129 3.27 -11.81 -15.73
N LYS A 130 3.14 -13.05 -16.22
CA LYS A 130 1.93 -13.50 -16.92
C LYS A 130 0.69 -13.42 -16.01
N ASN A 131 0.81 -13.86 -14.76
CA ASN A 131 -0.28 -13.78 -13.78
C ASN A 131 -0.63 -12.32 -13.45
N ILE A 132 0.35 -11.42 -13.35
CA ILE A 132 0.13 -9.98 -13.15
C ILE A 132 -0.68 -9.39 -14.31
N CYS A 133 -0.33 -9.73 -15.55
CA CYS A 133 -1.06 -9.25 -16.72
C CYS A 133 -2.47 -9.81 -16.79
N SER A 134 -2.65 -11.09 -16.46
CA SER A 134 -3.97 -11.72 -16.39
C SER A 134 -4.85 -11.11 -15.30
N GLU A 135 -4.29 -10.80 -14.13
CA GLU A 135 -4.99 -10.14 -13.03
C GLU A 135 -5.33 -8.68 -13.36
N ALA A 136 -4.41 -7.96 -14.01
CA ALA A 136 -4.66 -6.61 -14.49
C ALA A 136 -5.84 -6.57 -15.47
N LYS A 137 -5.90 -7.55 -16.38
CA LYS A 137 -6.98 -7.65 -17.36
C LYS A 137 -8.31 -8.08 -16.71
N SER A 138 -8.29 -9.06 -15.81
CA SER A 138 -9.52 -9.59 -15.21
C SER A 138 -10.15 -8.61 -14.20
N TYR A 139 -9.34 -7.98 -13.36
CA TYR A 139 -9.81 -7.15 -12.26
C TYR A 139 -10.00 -5.68 -12.67
N PHE A 140 -9.03 -5.11 -13.39
CA PHE A 140 -9.00 -3.69 -13.76
C PHE A 140 -9.40 -3.41 -15.21
N ASP A 141 -9.61 -4.45 -16.02
CA ASP A 141 -9.89 -4.35 -17.47
C ASP A 141 -8.79 -3.59 -18.24
N PHE A 142 -7.53 -3.77 -17.84
CA PHE A 142 -6.37 -3.15 -18.47
C PHE A 142 -5.43 -4.21 -19.04
N GLY A 143 -5.03 -4.05 -20.31
CA GLY A 143 -4.08 -4.95 -20.97
C GLY A 143 -2.64 -4.49 -20.75
N LEU A 144 -1.91 -5.19 -19.87
CA LEU A 144 -0.46 -5.03 -19.76
C LEU A 144 0.19 -5.99 -20.77
N GLU A 145 0.86 -5.45 -21.78
CA GLU A 145 1.62 -6.24 -22.78
C GLU A 145 3.08 -6.35 -22.34
N ILE A 146 3.31 -6.97 -21.18
CA ILE A 146 4.63 -7.02 -20.54
C ILE A 146 4.93 -8.44 -20.03
N GLU A 147 6.15 -8.91 -20.21
CA GLU A 147 6.60 -10.23 -19.75
C GLU A 147 7.63 -10.16 -18.61
N SER A 148 8.20 -8.99 -18.34
CA SER A 148 9.22 -8.79 -17.30
C SER A 148 9.22 -7.38 -16.73
N VAL A 149 9.83 -7.22 -15.55
CA VAL A 149 10.02 -5.91 -14.93
C VAL A 149 10.86 -4.96 -15.80
N ASP A 150 11.83 -5.49 -16.54
CA ASP A 150 12.71 -4.69 -17.41
C ASP A 150 11.92 -4.04 -18.54
N GLN A 151 11.03 -4.81 -19.18
CA GLN A 151 10.11 -4.29 -20.19
C GLN A 151 9.12 -3.27 -19.59
N ALA A 152 8.66 -3.47 -18.36
CA ALA A 152 7.77 -2.51 -17.69
C ALA A 152 8.47 -1.16 -17.46
N VAL A 153 9.74 -1.21 -17.02
CA VAL A 153 10.58 -0.03 -16.79
C VAL A 153 10.84 0.72 -18.10
N GLU A 154 11.17 0.00 -19.17
CA GLU A 154 11.44 0.60 -20.48
C GLU A 154 10.17 1.20 -21.11
N MET A 155 9.06 0.46 -21.11
CA MET A 155 7.81 0.88 -21.77
C MET A 155 7.13 2.05 -21.06
N TYR A 156 7.08 2.02 -19.72
CA TYR A 156 6.32 3.01 -18.94
C TYR A 156 7.21 4.04 -18.23
N ASN A 157 8.54 3.92 -18.36
CA ASN A 157 9.50 4.82 -17.71
C ASN A 157 9.26 4.94 -16.19
N ILE A 158 9.05 3.79 -15.55
CA ILE A 158 8.86 3.63 -14.11
C ILE A 158 10.14 3.07 -13.46
N GLN A 159 10.28 3.21 -12.16
CA GLN A 159 11.49 2.76 -11.44
C GLN A 159 11.20 1.51 -10.59
N LYS A 160 12.09 0.52 -10.62
CA LYS A 160 11.98 -0.71 -9.82
C LYS A 160 11.92 -0.43 -8.31
N ILE A 161 12.65 0.57 -7.83
CA ILE A 161 12.61 1.00 -6.43
C ILE A 161 11.23 1.53 -6.01
N THR A 162 10.52 2.21 -6.91
CA THR A 162 9.13 2.65 -6.67
C THR A 162 8.21 1.44 -6.55
N LEU A 163 8.35 0.44 -7.43
CA LEU A 163 7.59 -0.81 -7.33
C LEU A 163 7.86 -1.55 -6.02
N LEU A 164 9.13 -1.63 -5.58
CA LEU A 164 9.52 -2.22 -4.30
C LEU A 164 8.85 -1.52 -3.12
N ARG A 165 8.89 -0.18 -3.10
CA ARG A 165 8.26 0.63 -2.07
C ARG A 165 6.75 0.37 -2.02
N GLU A 166 6.10 0.44 -3.18
CA GLU A 166 4.65 0.29 -3.29
C GLU A 166 4.17 -1.11 -2.88
N ILE A 167 4.84 -2.17 -3.33
CA ILE A 167 4.47 -3.54 -2.92
C ILE A 167 4.69 -3.73 -1.42
N SER A 168 5.78 -3.21 -0.86
CA SER A 168 6.10 -3.32 0.58
C SER A 168 5.04 -2.62 1.42
N LEU A 169 4.63 -1.40 1.07
CA LEU A 169 3.57 -0.67 1.78
C LEU A 169 2.21 -1.38 1.68
N LYS A 170 1.90 -1.97 0.51
CA LYS A 170 0.60 -2.63 0.26
C LYS A 170 0.46 -3.99 0.95
N THR A 171 1.58 -4.69 1.14
CA THR A 171 1.63 -6.04 1.72
C THR A 171 2.09 -6.02 3.18
N GLY A 172 2.74 -4.95 3.62
CA GLY A 172 3.28 -4.77 4.97
C GLY A 172 4.66 -5.40 5.17
N ILE A 173 5.38 -5.74 4.10
CA ILE A 173 6.74 -6.27 4.19
C ILE A 173 7.68 -5.16 4.64
N GLN A 174 8.55 -5.46 5.59
CA GLN A 174 9.70 -4.64 5.95
C GLN A 174 10.97 -5.27 5.41
N ILE A 175 11.70 -4.49 4.62
CA ILE A 175 12.91 -4.91 3.94
C ILE A 175 14.09 -4.13 4.54
N LEU A 176 15.24 -4.79 4.62
CA LEU A 176 16.50 -4.19 5.07
C LEU A 176 16.87 -2.96 4.23
N LEU A 177 17.31 -1.89 4.89
CA LEU A 177 17.79 -0.71 4.17
C LEU A 177 19.20 -0.98 3.61
N LYS A 178 19.29 -1.21 2.30
CA LYS A 178 20.56 -1.29 1.56
C LYS A 178 20.38 -0.88 0.10
N GLU A 179 21.49 -0.70 -0.61
CA GLU A 179 21.47 -0.49 -2.05
C GLU A 179 21.22 -1.81 -2.78
N TYR A 180 20.00 -1.97 -3.32
CA TYR A 180 19.62 -3.13 -4.10
C TYR A 180 20.00 -2.94 -5.57
N ASN A 181 20.79 -3.87 -6.11
CA ASN A 181 21.06 -3.95 -7.53
C ASN A 181 20.04 -4.88 -8.20
N PHE A 182 19.04 -4.29 -8.84
CA PHE A 182 17.97 -5.01 -9.52
C PHE A 182 18.37 -5.56 -10.89
N ASP A 183 19.38 -4.99 -11.53
CA ASP A 183 19.78 -5.29 -12.92
C ASP A 183 20.82 -6.41 -13.01
N ASN A 184 21.24 -6.95 -11.86
CA ASN A 184 22.20 -8.04 -11.80
C ASN A 184 21.59 -9.34 -12.32
N ARG A 185 22.19 -9.90 -13.38
CA ARG A 185 21.76 -11.17 -14.01
C ARG A 185 22.49 -12.41 -13.49
N HIS A 186 23.47 -12.25 -12.60
CA HIS A 186 24.28 -13.35 -12.09
C HIS A 186 23.89 -13.82 -10.70
N LYS A 187 23.23 -12.96 -9.90
CA LYS A 187 22.78 -13.29 -8.55
C LYS A 187 21.40 -12.70 -8.28
N PRO A 188 20.57 -13.34 -7.43
CA PRO A 188 19.32 -12.76 -6.97
C PRO A 188 19.57 -11.44 -6.22
N THR A 189 18.64 -10.50 -6.36
CA THR A 189 18.69 -9.18 -5.72
C THR A 189 18.35 -9.27 -4.23
N PHE A 190 17.42 -10.14 -3.87
CA PHE A 190 16.94 -10.34 -2.50
C PHE A 190 17.38 -11.70 -1.96
N THR A 191 17.70 -11.72 -0.67
CA THR A 191 17.96 -12.91 0.13
C THR A 191 16.96 -12.98 1.28
N GLU A 192 16.86 -14.13 1.95
CA GLU A 192 15.97 -14.28 3.10
C GLU A 192 16.33 -13.34 4.27
N GLU A 193 17.61 -13.00 4.42
CA GLU A 193 18.12 -12.04 5.42
C GLU A 193 17.62 -10.61 5.17
N ASP A 194 17.20 -10.30 3.94
CA ASP A 194 16.68 -8.98 3.60
C ASP A 194 15.26 -8.74 4.11
N VAL A 195 14.55 -9.80 4.48
CA VAL A 195 13.17 -9.73 4.96
C VAL A 195 13.20 -9.64 6.48
N LEU A 196 13.02 -8.43 7.01
CA LEU A 196 13.10 -8.18 8.46
C LEU A 196 11.80 -8.59 9.17
N ASN A 197 10.66 -8.18 8.64
CA ASN A 197 9.34 -8.44 9.21
C ASN A 197 8.25 -8.39 8.13
N ILE A 198 7.06 -8.87 8.49
CA ILE A 198 5.83 -8.61 7.73
C ILE A 198 4.71 -8.26 8.71
N PHE A 199 4.05 -7.13 8.49
CA PHE A 199 2.94 -6.66 9.30
C PHE A 199 1.62 -6.78 8.55
N PRO A 200 0.54 -7.24 9.20
CA PRO A 200 -0.77 -7.28 8.56
C PRO A 200 -1.28 -5.88 8.27
N VAL A 201 -1.52 -5.58 6.99
CA VAL A 201 -2.17 -4.32 6.56
C VAL A 201 -3.68 -4.51 6.62
N VAL A 202 -4.29 -4.04 7.71
CA VAL A 202 -5.73 -4.18 7.96
C VAL A 202 -6.49 -2.97 7.42
N LYS A 203 -7.45 -3.22 6.54
CA LYS A 203 -8.43 -2.20 6.14
C LYS A 203 -9.39 -1.97 7.29
N HIS A 204 -9.43 -0.75 7.78
CA HIS A 204 -10.38 -0.29 8.78
C HIS A 204 -11.17 0.88 8.19
N VAL A 205 -12.42 1.01 8.64
CA VAL A 205 -13.22 2.22 8.37
C VAL A 205 -12.91 3.17 9.50
N ASN A 206 -12.25 4.28 9.21
CA ASN A 206 -12.18 5.38 10.17
C ASN A 206 -13.58 5.99 10.26
N PRO A 207 -14.29 5.87 11.41
CA PRO A 207 -15.58 6.51 11.56
C PRO A 207 -15.40 8.01 11.31
N LYS A 208 -16.29 8.65 10.55
CA LYS A 208 -16.25 10.11 10.42
C LYS A 208 -17.21 10.70 11.43
N ALA A 209 -16.69 11.47 12.38
CA ALA A 209 -17.49 12.27 13.30
C ALA A 209 -18.03 13.49 12.54
N SER A 210 -19.08 13.28 11.73
CA SER A 210 -19.68 14.31 10.87
C SER A 210 -20.02 15.58 11.64
N ASP A 211 -20.57 15.41 12.84
CA ASP A 211 -21.05 16.50 13.67
C ASP A 211 -19.87 17.32 14.22
N ALA A 212 -18.81 16.64 14.69
CA ALA A 212 -17.58 17.29 15.13
C ALA A 212 -16.91 18.08 13.99
N PHE A 213 -16.87 17.51 12.78
CA PHE A 213 -16.37 18.22 11.60
C PHE A 213 -17.21 19.45 11.25
N HIS A 214 -18.55 19.36 11.37
CA HIS A 214 -19.43 20.48 11.13
C HIS A 214 -19.22 21.61 12.14
N PHE A 215 -19.07 21.29 13.43
CA PHE A 215 -18.70 22.26 14.46
C PHE A 215 -17.34 22.90 14.18
N PHE A 216 -16.33 22.11 13.82
CA PHE A 216 -15.00 22.62 13.52
C PHE A 216 -14.98 23.57 12.32
N GLN A 217 -15.67 23.22 11.22
CA GLN A 217 -15.79 24.09 10.05
C GLN A 217 -16.58 25.37 10.36
N SER A 218 -17.68 25.25 11.11
CA SER A 218 -18.48 26.40 11.54
C SER A 218 -17.68 27.34 12.44
N GLY A 219 -16.90 26.77 13.38
CA GLY A 219 -15.99 27.52 14.24
C GLY A 219 -14.93 28.27 13.44
N GLN A 220 -14.29 27.63 12.46
CA GLN A 220 -13.35 28.32 11.56
C GLN A 220 -14.00 29.47 10.78
N ALA A 221 -15.21 29.27 10.26
CA ALA A 221 -15.93 30.32 9.54
C ALA A 221 -16.26 31.52 10.44
N LYS A 222 -16.66 31.27 11.70
CA LYS A 222 -16.91 32.32 12.70
C LYS A 222 -15.66 33.08 13.10
N VAL A 223 -14.54 32.39 13.27
CA VAL A 223 -13.22 33.02 13.50
C VAL A 223 -12.84 33.93 12.34
N GLN A 224 -13.04 33.50 11.09
CA GLN A 224 -12.76 34.33 9.91
C GLN A 224 -13.64 35.58 9.82
N GLN A 225 -14.86 35.52 10.36
CA GLN A 225 -15.78 36.67 10.46
C GLN A 225 -15.44 37.62 11.62
N GLY A 226 -14.48 37.28 12.49
CA GLY A 226 -14.08 38.06 13.65
C GLY A 226 -14.81 37.72 14.95
N PHE A 227 -15.72 36.74 14.94
CA PHE A 227 -16.41 36.25 16.15
C PHE A 227 -15.54 35.24 16.90
N LEU A 228 -14.48 35.72 17.56
CA LEU A 228 -13.46 34.88 18.18
C LEU A 228 -13.99 34.01 19.33
N LYS A 229 -14.86 34.55 20.19
CA LYS A 229 -15.43 33.82 21.34
C LYS A 229 -16.35 32.68 20.90
N GLU A 230 -17.33 32.97 20.04
CA GLU A 230 -18.20 31.94 19.44
C GLU A 230 -17.39 30.88 18.69
N GLY A 231 -16.34 31.30 17.97
CA GLY A 231 -15.43 30.38 17.31
C GLY A 231 -14.75 29.43 18.31
N CYS A 232 -14.25 29.95 19.42
CA CYS A 232 -13.59 29.17 20.46
C CYS A 232 -14.52 28.14 21.11
N GLU A 233 -15.78 28.52 21.39
CA GLU A 233 -16.80 27.61 21.91
C GLU A 233 -17.06 26.45 20.95
N LEU A 234 -17.29 26.73 19.66
CA LEU A 234 -17.56 25.70 18.65
C LEU A 234 -16.36 24.77 18.44
N ILE A 235 -15.13 25.29 18.51
CA ILE A 235 -13.92 24.47 18.37
C ILE A 235 -13.70 23.62 19.64
N SER A 236 -14.06 24.12 20.82
CA SER A 236 -14.02 23.35 22.07
C SER A 236 -15.05 22.23 22.09
N GLU A 237 -16.25 22.47 21.57
CA GLU A 237 -17.26 21.44 21.36
C GLU A 237 -16.79 20.39 20.34
N ALA A 238 -16.20 20.83 19.22
CA ALA A 238 -15.62 19.93 18.23
C ALA A 238 -14.50 19.07 18.83
N LEU A 239 -13.61 19.65 19.65
CA LEU A 239 -12.55 18.94 20.36
C LEU A 239 -13.11 17.84 21.26
N ASN A 240 -14.14 18.14 22.06
CA ASN A 240 -14.79 17.16 22.93
C ASN A 240 -15.39 15.99 22.13
N LEU A 241 -16.10 16.29 21.03
CA LEU A 241 -16.67 15.26 20.17
C LEU A 241 -15.58 14.42 19.50
N PHE A 242 -14.51 15.04 19.00
CA PHE A 242 -13.39 14.30 18.42
C PHE A 242 -12.69 13.41 19.45
N ASN A 243 -12.53 13.86 20.69
CA ASN A 243 -11.93 13.05 21.74
C ASN A 243 -12.80 11.83 22.08
N ASN A 244 -14.12 12.01 22.13
CA ASN A 244 -15.06 10.91 22.40
C ASN A 244 -15.10 9.86 21.27
N VAL A 245 -14.95 10.27 20.01
CA VAL A 245 -15.03 9.36 18.85
C VAL A 245 -13.68 8.74 18.50
N TYR A 246 -12.60 9.51 18.59
CA TYR A 246 -11.27 9.09 18.10
C TYR A 246 -10.26 8.77 19.20
N GLY A 247 -10.48 9.27 20.42
CA GLY A 247 -9.51 9.22 21.50
C GLY A 247 -8.36 10.22 21.33
N ALA A 248 -7.66 10.50 22.43
CA ALA A 248 -6.74 11.63 22.59
C ALA A 248 -5.56 11.73 21.60
N MET A 249 -5.22 10.65 20.89
CA MET A 249 -4.04 10.58 20.01
C MET A 249 -4.35 10.88 18.53
N HIS A 250 -5.57 11.30 18.19
CA HIS A 250 -5.98 11.52 16.81
C HIS A 250 -5.52 12.86 16.24
N VAL A 251 -5.17 12.90 14.95
CA VAL A 251 -4.63 14.12 14.28
C VAL A 251 -5.59 15.32 14.32
N GLU A 252 -6.90 15.08 14.27
CA GLU A 252 -7.92 16.14 14.31
C GLU A 252 -7.99 16.85 15.68
N ILE A 253 -7.64 16.15 16.76
CA ILE A 253 -7.53 16.73 18.10
C ILE A 253 -6.38 17.74 18.12
N CYS A 254 -5.23 17.37 17.54
CA CYS A 254 -4.10 18.29 17.39
C CYS A 254 -4.47 19.53 16.55
N ALA A 255 -5.34 19.38 15.54
CA ALA A 255 -5.81 20.51 14.75
C ALA A 255 -6.70 21.47 15.57
N CYS A 256 -7.59 20.93 16.42
CA CYS A 256 -8.43 21.71 17.32
C CYS A 256 -7.60 22.43 18.39
N LEU A 257 -6.73 21.71 19.10
CA LEU A 257 -5.85 22.28 20.14
C LEU A 257 -4.98 23.41 19.59
N ARG A 258 -4.37 23.22 18.42
CA ARG A 258 -3.58 24.26 17.76
C ARG A 258 -4.41 25.51 17.43
N LEU A 259 -5.66 25.34 17.04
CA LEU A 259 -6.54 26.46 16.72
C LEU A 259 -7.01 27.17 18.00
N LEU A 260 -7.37 26.43 19.05
CA LEU A 260 -7.73 26.99 20.37
C LEU A 260 -6.58 27.77 20.98
N ALA A 261 -5.36 27.21 21.00
CA ALA A 261 -4.17 27.89 21.50
C ALA A 261 -3.94 29.24 20.77
N ARG A 262 -4.12 29.25 19.44
CA ARG A 262 -4.04 30.47 18.64
C ARG A 262 -5.13 31.47 19.00
N LEU A 263 -6.36 31.03 19.20
CA LEU A 263 -7.48 31.90 19.56
C LEU A 263 -7.29 32.51 20.95
N ASN A 264 -6.93 31.71 21.94
CA ASN A 264 -6.68 32.17 23.32
C ASN A 264 -5.52 33.18 23.36
N TYR A 265 -4.46 32.96 22.58
CA TYR A 265 -3.39 33.95 22.44
C TYR A 265 -3.89 35.29 21.87
N ILE A 266 -4.74 35.26 20.84
CA ILE A 266 -5.30 36.48 20.23
C ILE A 266 -6.26 37.19 21.19
N MET A 267 -7.01 36.45 22.01
CA MET A 267 -7.94 37.00 23.01
C MET A 267 -7.23 37.55 24.26
N GLY A 268 -5.96 37.23 24.46
CA GLY A 268 -5.14 37.70 25.59
C GLY A 268 -5.07 36.74 26.78
N ASP A 269 -5.65 35.54 26.65
CA ASP A 269 -5.70 34.51 27.69
C ASP A 269 -4.50 33.56 27.57
N TYR A 270 -3.31 34.07 27.94
CA TYR A 270 -2.03 33.36 27.74
C TYR A 270 -1.90 32.06 28.55
N SER A 271 -2.59 31.96 29.70
CA SER A 271 -2.57 30.76 30.54
C SER A 271 -3.25 29.57 29.85
N GLU A 272 -4.36 29.82 29.16
CA GLU A 272 -5.15 28.79 28.46
C GLU A 272 -4.59 28.52 27.06
N ALA A 273 -3.76 29.42 26.52
CA ALA A 273 -3.01 29.16 25.29
C ALA A 273 -1.84 28.19 25.49
N LEU A 274 -1.35 28.05 26.73
CA LEU A 274 -0.21 27.21 27.11
C LEU A 274 -0.61 25.83 27.64
N SER A 275 -1.88 25.63 28.01
CA SER A 275 -2.42 24.35 28.49
C SER A 275 -2.73 23.40 27.35
#